data_AF-A0A813FRQ5-F1
#
_entry.id   AF-A0A813FRQ5-F1
#
_cell.length_a   1.000
_cell.length_b   1.000
_cell.length_c   1.000
_cell.angle_alpha   90.00
_cell.angle_beta   90.00
_cell.angle_gamma   90.00
#
_symmetry.space_group_name_H-M   'P 1'
#
loop_
_entity.id
_entity.type
_entity.pdbx_description
1 polymer ?
#
loop_
_entity_poly.entity_id
_entity_poly.type
_entity_poly.pdbx_seq_one_letter_code
_entity_poly.pdbx_strand_id
1 'polypeptide(L)'
;VTTLLWTFLLITILMFIFGLFGLELIRHDDKLDLGHPYNVAVFTYFGDVFEAVMTMMQCLSYDTIGSIYRPLINHNPWLFFYFWTVLLILSVALMNLITAIMLSACFSQANDDKEAAKLVRDIKRAKEMEALK
;
A
#
# COMPACT_ATOMS: atom_id res chain seq x y z
N VAL A 1 -0.34 6.29 -15.85
CA VAL A 1 -1.58 5.51 -15.59
C VAL A 1 -1.31 4.01 -15.56
N THR A 2 -0.67 3.43 -16.57
CA THR A 2 -0.36 1.98 -16.63
C THR A 2 0.43 1.49 -15.40
N THR A 3 1.47 2.19 -14.98
CA THR A 3 2.27 1.85 -13.78
C THR A 3 1.47 1.89 -12.48
N LEU A 4 0.54 2.84 -12.35
CA LEU A 4 -0.33 2.97 -11.18
C LEU A 4 -1.27 1.77 -11.05
N LEU A 5 -1.87 1.36 -12.17
CA LEU A 5 -2.75 0.20 -12.21
C LEU A 5 -1.99 -1.08 -11.81
N TRP A 6 -0.77 -1.27 -12.32
CA TRP A 6 0.07 -2.42 -11.95
C TRP A 6 0.42 -2.43 -10.47
N THR A 7 0.79 -1.29 -9.89
CA THR A 7 1.10 -1.21 -8.45
C THR A 7 -0.13 -1.46 -7.59
N PHE A 8 -1.30 -0.94 -7.99
CA PHE A 8 -2.56 -1.23 -7.29
C PHE A 8 -2.93 -2.72 -7.32
N LEU A 9 -2.80 -3.36 -8.49
CA LEU A 9 -3.02 -4.80 -8.64
C LEU A 9 -2.03 -5.61 -7.81
N LEU A 10 -0.76 -5.21 -7.79
CA LEU A 10 0.27 -5.84 -6.96
C LEU A 10 -0.08 -5.75 -5.47
N ILE A 11 -0.50 -4.58 -4.97
CA ILE A 11 -0.93 -4.42 -3.57
C ILE A 11 -2.12 -5.34 -3.27
N THR A 12 -3.10 -5.40 -4.17
CA THR A 12 -4.29 -6.26 -3.99
C THR A 12 -3.92 -7.74 -3.91
N ILE A 13 -3.02 -8.20 -4.78
CA ILE A 13 -2.52 -9.57 -4.78
C ILE A 13 -1.71 -9.86 -3.50
N LEU A 14 -0.86 -8.93 -3.06
CA LEU A 14 -0.10 -9.09 -1.81
C LEU A 14 -1.03 -9.18 -0.60
N MET A 15 -2.05 -8.33 -0.51
CA MET A 15 -3.05 -8.43 0.56
C MET A 15 -3.75 -9.79 0.56
N PHE A 16 -4.07 -10.33 -0.62
CA PHE A 16 -4.69 -11.65 -0.70
C PHE A 16 -3.74 -12.77 -0.25
N ILE A 17 -2.48 -12.75 -0.70
CA ILE A 17 -1.48 -13.76 -0.34
C ILE A 17 -1.19 -13.72 1.17
N PHE A 18 -0.92 -12.53 1.73
CA PHE A 18 -0.68 -12.39 3.16
C PHE A 18 -1.92 -12.70 3.98
N GLY A 19 -3.11 -12.32 3.51
CA GLY A 19 -4.38 -12.69 4.16
C GLY A 19 -4.56 -14.20 4.27
N LEU A 20 -4.34 -14.94 3.19
CA LEU A 20 -4.40 -16.41 3.21
C LEU A 20 -3.32 -17.03 4.11
N PHE A 21 -2.09 -16.49 4.06
CA PHE A 21 -1.01 -16.97 4.92
C PHE A 21 -1.31 -16.71 6.40
N GLY A 22 -1.84 -15.54 6.73
CA GLY A 22 -2.30 -15.19 8.07
C GLY A 22 -3.43 -16.10 8.56
N LEU A 23 -4.40 -16.39 7.69
CA LEU A 23 -5.51 -17.30 7.99
C LEU A 23 -5.03 -18.72 8.34
N GLU A 24 -4.01 -19.22 7.62
CA GLU A 24 -3.45 -20.55 7.89
C GLU A 24 -2.51 -20.57 9.10
N LEU A 25 -1.74 -19.49 9.31
CA LEU A 25 -0.75 -19.38 10.37
C LEU A 25 -1.40 -19.09 11.74
N ILE A 26 -2.41 -18.24 11.77
CA ILE A 26 -3.07 -17.74 12.98
C ILE A 26 -4.32 -18.58 13.21
N ARG A 27 -4.14 -19.73 13.85
CA ARG A 27 -5.23 -20.63 14.24
C ARG A 27 -5.57 -20.50 15.72
N HIS A 28 -6.81 -20.87 16.04
CA HIS A 28 -7.28 -20.94 17.41
C HIS A 28 -6.47 -21.97 18.20
N ASP A 29 -6.29 -21.72 19.49
CA ASP A 29 -5.62 -22.64 20.41
C ASP A 29 -6.68 -23.33 21.27
N ASP A 30 -6.85 -24.64 21.07
CA ASP A 30 -7.83 -25.47 21.78
C ASP A 30 -7.61 -25.52 23.30
N LYS A 31 -6.42 -25.12 23.77
CA LYS A 31 -6.10 -25.09 25.21
C LYS A 31 -6.58 -23.82 25.90
N LEU A 32 -6.90 -22.79 25.13
CA LEU A 32 -7.38 -21.51 25.63
C LEU A 32 -8.91 -21.49 25.62
N ASP A 33 -9.49 -20.82 26.62
CA ASP A 33 -10.93 -20.56 26.62
C ASP A 33 -11.34 -19.75 25.38
N LEU A 34 -12.58 -19.92 24.94
CA LEU A 34 -13.16 -19.17 23.82
C LEU A 34 -13.20 -17.67 24.11
N GLY A 35 -13.32 -17.28 25.39
CA GLY A 35 -13.25 -15.89 25.83
C GLY A 35 -11.84 -15.31 25.92
N HIS A 36 -10.80 -16.10 25.65
CA HIS A 36 -9.42 -15.62 25.73
C HIS A 36 -9.13 -14.58 24.63
N PRO A 37 -8.47 -13.45 24.92
CA PRO A 37 -8.23 -12.38 23.94
C PRO A 37 -7.57 -12.84 22.64
N TYR A 38 -6.72 -13.87 22.70
CA TYR A 38 -6.13 -14.50 21.52
C TYR A 38 -7.19 -15.14 20.62
N ASN A 39 -8.00 -16.06 21.15
CA ASN A 39 -9.01 -16.78 20.37
C ASN A 39 -10.07 -15.83 19.83
N VAL A 40 -10.50 -14.84 20.63
CA VAL A 40 -11.41 -13.78 20.16
C VAL A 40 -10.82 -13.02 18.96
N ALA A 41 -9.53 -12.64 19.03
CA ALA A 41 -8.86 -11.96 17.92
C ALA A 41 -8.73 -12.85 16.68
N VAL A 42 -8.41 -14.14 16.85
CA VAL A 42 -8.36 -15.11 15.75
C VAL A 42 -9.71 -15.21 15.06
N PHE A 43 -10.81 -15.43 15.80
CA PHE A 43 -12.14 -15.57 15.20
C PHE A 43 -12.67 -14.27 14.57
N THR A 44 -12.31 -13.12 15.13
CA THR A 44 -12.76 -11.82 14.64
C THR A 44 -12.04 -11.39 13.37
N TYR A 45 -10.72 -11.57 13.31
CA TYR A 45 -9.88 -11.01 12.24
C TYR A 45 -9.40 -12.06 11.22
N PHE A 46 -9.35 -13.32 11.62
CA PHE A 46 -8.87 -14.46 10.82
C PHE A 46 -9.90 -15.62 10.86
N GLY A 47 -11.19 -15.31 10.96
CA GLY A 47 -12.24 -16.33 10.98
C GLY A 47 -12.49 -16.95 9.60
N ASP A 48 -12.42 -16.13 8.55
CA ASP A 48 -12.54 -16.56 7.17
C ASP A 48 -11.60 -15.77 6.25
N VAL A 49 -11.61 -16.12 4.95
CA VAL A 49 -10.77 -15.47 3.93
C VAL A 49 -11.13 -13.99 3.78
N PHE A 50 -12.40 -13.63 3.89
CA PHE A 50 -12.86 -12.26 3.72
C PHE A 50 -12.40 -11.38 4.89
N GLU A 51 -12.57 -11.83 6.12
CA GLU A 51 -12.08 -11.15 7.32
C GLU A 51 -10.55 -11.04 7.33
N ALA A 52 -9.84 -12.08 6.86
CA ALA A 52 -8.39 -12.02 6.73
C ALA A 52 -7.94 -10.96 5.72
N VAL A 53 -8.64 -10.82 4.58
CA VAL A 53 -8.36 -9.77 3.59
C VAL A 53 -8.75 -8.39 4.11
N MET A 54 -9.86 -8.25 4.83
CA MET A 54 -10.25 -7.00 5.52
C MET A 54 -9.20 -6.60 6.57
N THR A 55 -8.66 -7.56 7.29
CA THR A 55 -7.56 -7.36 8.23
C THR A 55 -6.30 -6.86 7.51
N MET A 56 -5.96 -7.39 6.33
CA MET A 56 -4.85 -6.86 5.53
C MET A 56 -5.10 -5.43 5.05
N MET A 57 -6.35 -5.08 4.71
CA MET A 57 -6.73 -3.71 4.38
C MET A 57 -6.59 -2.75 5.57
N GLN A 58 -6.98 -3.21 6.78
CA GLN A 58 -6.73 -2.47 8.04
C GLN A 58 -5.23 -2.30 8.29
N CYS A 59 -4.42 -3.35 8.05
CA CYS A 59 -2.95 -3.29 8.12
C CYS A 59 -2.37 -2.25 7.16
N LEU A 60 -2.82 -2.23 5.91
CA LEU A 60 -2.38 -1.25 4.91
C LEU A 60 -2.75 0.18 5.30
N SER A 61 -3.93 0.37 5.89
CA SER A 61 -4.46 1.68 6.27
C SER A 61 -3.99 2.15 7.65
N TYR A 62 -3.25 1.32 8.38
CA TYR A 62 -2.91 1.54 9.79
C TYR A 62 -4.13 1.76 10.70
N ASP A 63 -5.30 1.29 10.28
CA ASP A 63 -6.54 1.48 11.03
C ASP A 63 -6.61 0.48 12.19
N THR A 64 -6.47 1.00 13.41
CA THR A 64 -6.70 0.26 14.66
C THR A 64 -5.92 -1.06 14.78
N ILE A 65 -4.85 -1.23 14.01
CA ILE A 65 -4.09 -2.50 13.87
C ILE A 65 -3.52 -3.04 15.19
N GLY A 66 -3.35 -2.16 16.18
CA GLY A 66 -2.90 -2.52 17.52
C GLY A 66 -3.86 -3.45 18.25
N SER A 67 -5.16 -3.37 18.02
CA SER A 67 -6.12 -4.32 18.63
C SER A 67 -5.99 -5.73 18.05
N ILE A 68 -5.41 -5.86 16.85
CA ILE A 68 -5.27 -7.12 16.12
C ILE A 68 -3.99 -7.83 16.57
N TYR A 69 -2.82 -7.21 16.37
CA TYR A 69 -1.56 -7.91 16.60
C TYR A 69 -1.20 -8.07 18.08
N ARG A 70 -1.65 -7.17 18.98
CA ARG A 70 -1.29 -7.24 20.41
C ARG A 70 -1.76 -8.53 21.10
N PRO A 71 -3.05 -8.91 21.07
CA PRO A 71 -3.49 -10.17 21.69
C PRO A 71 -2.84 -11.39 21.03
N LEU A 72 -2.56 -11.32 19.73
CA LEU A 72 -1.91 -12.39 18.97
C LEU A 72 -0.45 -12.60 19.37
N ILE A 73 0.34 -11.52 19.42
CA ILE A 73 1.77 -11.55 19.78
C ILE A 73 1.97 -11.86 21.27
N ASN A 74 1.08 -11.38 22.14
CA ASN A 74 1.18 -11.66 23.58
C ASN A 74 1.08 -13.16 23.89
N HIS A 75 0.27 -13.91 23.13
CA HIS A 75 0.18 -15.37 23.27
C HIS A 75 1.27 -16.09 22.48
N ASN A 76 1.49 -15.69 21.23
CA ASN A 76 2.50 -16.27 20.36
C ASN A 76 3.46 -15.20 19.82
N PRO A 77 4.59 -14.95 20.51
CA PRO A 77 5.54 -13.92 20.13
C PRO A 77 6.13 -14.08 18.72
N TRP A 78 6.14 -15.29 18.15
CA TRP A 78 6.62 -15.52 16.78
C TRP A 78 5.78 -14.81 15.72
N LEU A 79 4.50 -14.54 16.01
CA LEU A 79 3.63 -13.77 15.12
C LEU A 79 4.10 -12.32 14.93
N PHE A 80 5.01 -11.83 15.78
CA PHE A 80 5.66 -10.53 15.58
C PHE A 80 6.32 -10.44 14.21
N PHE A 81 7.06 -11.48 13.80
CA PHE A 81 7.75 -11.47 12.50
C PHE A 81 6.78 -11.46 11.32
N TYR A 82 5.63 -12.12 11.46
CA TYR A 82 4.58 -12.09 10.46
C TYR A 82 4.01 -10.66 10.31
N PHE A 83 3.55 -10.04 11.39
CA PHE A 83 3.00 -8.68 11.31
C PHE A 83 4.05 -7.64 10.88
N TRP A 84 5.29 -7.79 11.35
CA TRP A 84 6.40 -6.92 10.95
C TRP A 84 6.68 -6.98 9.44
N THR A 85 6.73 -8.18 8.87
CA THR A 85 6.97 -8.36 7.43
C THR A 85 5.80 -7.86 6.58
N VAL A 86 4.56 -8.14 7.00
CA VAL A 86 3.34 -7.60 6.35
C VAL A 86 3.37 -6.08 6.33
N LEU A 87 3.62 -5.43 7.48
CA LEU A 87 3.65 -3.97 7.58
C LEU A 87 4.75 -3.36 6.71
N LEU A 88 5.96 -3.92 6.72
CA LEU A 88 7.05 -3.41 5.88
C LEU A 88 6.73 -3.54 4.39
N ILE A 89 6.30 -4.72 3.94
CA ILE A 89 6.05 -4.98 2.53
C ILE A 89 4.88 -4.15 2.01
N LEU A 90 3.76 -4.11 2.73
CA LEU A 90 2.59 -3.32 2.35
C LEU A 90 2.91 -1.80 2.35
N SER A 91 3.68 -1.32 3.32
CA SER A 91 4.05 0.10 3.39
C SER A 91 4.98 0.52 2.25
N VAL A 92 5.98 -0.31 1.92
CA VAL A 92 6.87 -0.05 0.78
C VAL A 92 6.08 -0.10 -0.54
N ALA A 93 5.17 -1.06 -0.69
CA ALA A 93 4.32 -1.13 -1.87
C ALA A 93 3.41 0.11 -2.01
N LEU A 94 2.83 0.59 -0.91
CA LEU A 94 2.04 1.82 -0.88
C LEU A 94 2.89 3.06 -1.23
N MET A 95 4.10 3.15 -0.67
CA MET A 95 5.04 4.24 -1.00
C MET A 95 5.43 4.24 -2.48
N ASN A 96 5.59 3.06 -3.09
CA ASN A 96 5.85 2.95 -4.52
C ASN A 96 4.65 3.44 -5.35
N LEU A 97 3.42 3.20 -4.91
CA LEU A 97 2.22 3.74 -5.56
C LEU A 97 2.20 5.26 -5.49
N ILE A 98 2.39 5.83 -4.29
CA ILE A 98 2.41 7.29 -4.07
C ILE A 98 3.51 7.94 -4.92
N THR A 99 4.71 7.34 -4.92
CA THR A 99 5.85 7.83 -5.70
C THR A 99 5.55 7.80 -7.19
N ALA A 100 4.93 6.74 -7.70
CA ALA A 100 4.53 6.65 -9.10
C ALA A 100 3.50 7.73 -9.48
N ILE A 101 2.57 8.08 -8.59
CA ILE A 101 1.60 9.17 -8.80
C ILE A 101 2.34 10.51 -8.87
N MET A 102 3.17 10.79 -7.86
CA MET A 102 3.93 12.03 -7.78
C MET A 102 4.86 12.22 -8.98
N LEU A 103 5.53 11.14 -9.40
CA LEU A 103 6.41 11.16 -10.57
C LEU A 103 5.66 11.41 -11.87
N SER A 104 4.47 10.80 -12.02
CA SER A 104 3.60 11.05 -13.18
C SER A 104 3.18 12.52 -13.27
N ALA A 105 2.81 13.13 -12.14
CA ALA A 105 2.46 14.55 -12.07
C ALA A 105 3.67 15.45 -12.39
N CYS A 106 4.84 15.14 -11.82
CA CYS A 106 6.07 15.89 -12.05
C CYS A 106 6.50 15.85 -13.53
N PHE A 107 6.45 14.68 -14.17
CA PHE A 107 6.78 14.57 -15.60
C PHE A 107 5.76 15.27 -16.50
N SER A 108 4.47 15.25 -16.16
CA SER A 108 3.46 16.01 -16.90
C SER A 108 3.78 17.50 -16.86
N GLN A 109 3.99 18.06 -15.67
CA GLN A 109 4.33 19.48 -15.49
C GLN A 109 5.62 19.85 -16.23
N ALA A 110 6.66 19.01 -16.13
CA ALA A 110 7.92 19.25 -16.81
C ALA A 110 7.79 19.22 -18.35
N ASN A 111 6.81 18.49 -18.89
CA ASN A 111 6.54 18.47 -20.31
C ASN A 111 5.82 19.75 -20.75
N ASP A 112 4.82 20.19 -19.99
CA ASP A 112 4.09 21.44 -20.23
C ASP A 112 5.04 22.66 -20.19
N ASP A 113 5.95 22.70 -19.20
CA ASP A 113 6.95 23.75 -19.07
C ASP A 113 7.93 23.78 -20.28
N LYS A 114 8.30 22.60 -20.81
CA LYS A 114 9.15 22.50 -22.00
C LYS A 114 8.45 23.01 -23.25
N GLU A 115 7.16 22.67 -23.41
CA GLU A 115 6.36 23.16 -24.54
C GLU A 115 6.18 24.68 -24.47
N ALA A 116 5.83 25.22 -23.30
CA ALA A 116 5.74 26.66 -23.08
C ALA A 116 7.07 27.37 -23.36
N ALA A 117 8.19 26.84 -22.87
CA ALA A 117 9.51 27.40 -23.14
C ALA A 117 9.89 27.37 -24.63
N LYS A 118 9.48 26.32 -25.36
CA LYS A 118 9.70 26.21 -26.80
C LYS A 118 8.88 27.28 -27.55
N LEU A 119 7.60 27.43 -27.22
CA LEU A 119 6.74 28.47 -27.80
C LEU A 119 7.30 29.88 -27.57
N VAL A 120 7.76 30.18 -26.36
CA VAL A 120 8.39 31.47 -26.04
C VAL A 120 9.66 31.70 -26.87
N ARG A 121 10.50 30.68 -27.04
CA ARG A 121 11.70 30.77 -27.89
C ARG A 121 11.36 31.01 -29.36
N ASP A 122 10.35 30.34 -29.89
CA ASP A 122 9.93 30.47 -31.28
C ASP A 122 9.33 31.85 -31.55
N ILE A 123 8.51 32.38 -30.63
CA ILE A 123 8.00 33.77 -30.70
C ILE A 123 9.14 34.79 -30.67
N LYS A 124 10.14 34.59 -29.81
CA LYS A 124 11.29 35.51 -29.72
C LYS A 124 12.07 35.53 -31.04
N ARG A 125 12.34 34.37 -31.64
CA ARG A 125 13.02 34.26 -32.94
C ARG A 125 12.24 34.92 -34.08
N ALA A 126 10.91 34.79 -34.09
CA ALA A 126 10.06 35.45 -35.10
C ALA A 126 10.18 36.98 -35.00
N LYS A 127 10.11 37.53 -33.79
CA LYS A 127 10.29 38.98 -33.54
C LYS A 127 11.66 39.49 -33.95
N GLU A 128 12.73 38.73 -33.67
CA GLU A 128 14.09 39.09 -34.07
C GLU A 128 14.25 39.12 -35.60
N MET A 129 13.61 38.21 -36.34
CA MET A 129 13.61 38.23 -37.80
C MET A 129 12.82 39.40 -38.40
N GLU A 130 11.70 39.79 -37.78
CA GLU A 130 10.93 40.96 -38.22
C GLU A 130 11.70 42.27 -38.02
N ALA A 131 12.47 42.41 -36.94
CA ALA A 131 13.25 43.61 -36.66
C ALA A 131 14.47 43.80 -37.59
N LEU A 132 14.87 42.78 -38.35
CA LEU A 132 16.01 42.81 -39.29
C LEU A 132 15.59 43.13 -40.74
N LYS A 133 14.30 43.31 -41.01
CA LYS A 133 13.76 43.74 -42.31
C LYS A 133 13.52 45.24 -42.34
#